data_AF-A0A940F3Z1-F1
#
_entry.id   AF-A0A940F3Z1-F1
#
_cell.length_a   1.000
_cell.length_b   1.000
_cell.length_c   1.000
_cell.angle_alpha   90.00
_cell.angle_beta   90.00
_cell.angle_gamma   90.00
#
_symmetry.space_group_name_H-M   'P 1'
#
loop_
_entity.id
_entity.type
_entity.pdbx_description
1 polymer ?
#
loop_
_entity_poly.entity_id
_entity_poly.type
_entity_poly.pdbx_seq_one_letter_code
_entity_poly.pdbx_strand_id
1 'polypeptide(L)'
;GEANGRRRAEQLITAIAEGLEQEPIARRAIRQLDTRPEDVAVIALCEALLRTRAAVADLAYELLATRNELQLLVSGHRTGEVPEDVRALQGWRREVVGGELLRLLDGGLELRVGPRGVEVDETA
;
A
#
# COMPACT_ATOMS: atom_id res chain seq x y z
N GLY A 1 17.56 6.35 -39.60
CA GLY A 1 16.42 6.87 -38.81
C GLY A 1 15.17 6.05 -39.05
N GLU A 2 14.62 6.11 -40.27
CA GLU A 2 13.29 5.55 -40.59
C GLU A 2 13.23 4.02 -40.73
N ALA A 3 14.23 3.39 -41.37
CA ALA A 3 14.25 1.93 -41.57
C ALA A 3 14.27 1.12 -40.25
N ASN A 4 14.83 1.69 -39.18
CA ASN A 4 14.89 1.06 -37.87
C ASN A 4 13.57 1.21 -37.08
N GLY A 5 12.83 2.31 -37.32
CA GLY A 5 11.50 2.52 -36.76
C GLY A 5 10.48 1.56 -37.35
N ARG A 6 10.51 1.38 -38.68
CA ARG A 6 9.63 0.44 -39.38
C ARG A 6 9.82 -1.01 -38.93
N ARG A 7 11.07 -1.48 -38.83
CA ARG A 7 11.38 -2.83 -38.34
C ARG A 7 10.89 -3.07 -36.91
N ARG A 8 11.05 -2.09 -36.01
CA ARG A 8 10.56 -2.18 -34.62
C ARG A 8 9.03 -2.20 -34.56
N ALA A 9 8.37 -1.43 -35.41
CA ALA A 9 6.91 -1.45 -35.51
C ALA A 9 6.40 -2.83 -35.98
N GLU A 10 7.03 -3.40 -37.01
CA GLU A 10 6.71 -4.75 -37.50
C GLU A 10 6.92 -5.80 -36.40
N GLN A 11 8.03 -5.74 -35.66
CA GLN A 11 8.30 -6.64 -34.53
C GLN A 11 7.28 -6.51 -33.39
N LEU A 12 6.84 -5.30 -33.06
CA LEU A 12 5.80 -5.07 -32.05
C LEU A 12 4.45 -5.64 -32.50
N ILE A 13 4.07 -5.45 -33.76
CA ILE A 13 2.82 -5.99 -34.30
C ILE A 13 2.85 -7.52 -34.28
N THR A 14 3.98 -8.14 -34.68
CA THR A 14 4.15 -9.60 -34.60
C THR A 14 4.02 -10.10 -33.15
N ALA A 15 4.70 -9.47 -32.20
CA ALA A 15 4.61 -9.86 -30.78
C ALA A 15 3.18 -9.71 -30.21
N ILE A 16 2.43 -8.69 -30.62
CA ILE A 16 1.02 -8.51 -30.22
C ILE A 16 0.16 -9.62 -30.84
N ALA A 17 0.33 -9.92 -32.13
CA ALA A 17 -0.43 -10.97 -32.82
C ALA A 17 -0.19 -12.35 -32.18
N GLU A 18 1.08 -12.69 -31.94
CA GLU A 18 1.45 -13.93 -31.23
C GLU A 18 0.83 -13.98 -29.83
N GLY A 19 0.85 -12.87 -29.08
CA GLY A 19 0.27 -12.78 -27.74
C GLY A 19 -1.25 -12.93 -27.72
N LEU A 20 -1.97 -12.56 -28.79
CA LEU A 20 -3.42 -12.72 -28.90
C LEU A 20 -3.86 -14.17 -29.14
N GLU A 21 -2.97 -15.02 -29.66
CA GLU A 21 -3.23 -16.46 -29.89
C GLU A 21 -2.89 -17.33 -28.67
N GLN A 22 -2.16 -16.80 -27.70
CA GLN A 22 -1.80 -17.51 -26.48
C GLN A 22 -2.93 -17.51 -25.45
N GLU A 23 -2.94 -18.52 -24.57
CA GLU A 23 -3.81 -18.52 -23.39
C GLU A 23 -3.55 -17.26 -22.57
N PRO A 24 -4.59 -16.48 -22.21
CA PRO A 24 -4.40 -15.27 -21.44
C PRO A 24 -3.67 -15.54 -20.12
N ILE A 25 -2.58 -14.80 -19.89
CA ILE A 25 -1.95 -14.78 -18.58
C ILE A 25 -2.98 -14.29 -17.59
N ALA A 26 -3.24 -15.08 -16.55
CA ALA A 26 -4.16 -14.72 -15.48
C ALA A 26 -3.78 -13.34 -14.94
N ARG A 27 -4.64 -12.34 -15.21
CA ARG A 27 -4.43 -10.99 -14.70
C ARG A 27 -4.63 -11.04 -13.20
N ARG A 28 -3.66 -10.57 -12.42
CA ARG A 28 -3.91 -10.26 -11.02
C ARG A 28 -5.04 -9.24 -10.99
N ALA A 29 -6.13 -9.57 -10.29
CA ALA A 29 -7.24 -8.64 -10.14
C ALA A 29 -6.68 -7.33 -9.58
N ILE A 30 -6.82 -6.25 -10.35
CA ILE A 30 -6.55 -4.91 -9.85
C ILE A 30 -7.72 -4.62 -8.92
N ARG A 31 -7.45 -4.62 -7.61
CA ARG A 31 -8.48 -4.25 -6.64
C ARG A 31 -8.81 -2.79 -6.85
N GLN A 32 -10.08 -2.50 -7.10
CA GLN A 32 -10.54 -1.13 -7.06
C GLN A 32 -10.44 -0.63 -5.62
N LEU A 33 -9.77 0.49 -5.46
CA LEU A 33 -9.75 1.20 -4.19
C LEU A 33 -11.10 1.88 -4.00
N ASP A 34 -11.87 1.45 -3.00
CA ASP A 34 -13.06 2.17 -2.52
C ASP A 34 -12.66 3.23 -1.48
N THR A 35 -11.70 4.08 -1.85
CA THR A 35 -11.21 5.15 -0.97
C THR A 35 -12.20 6.30 -0.99
N ARG A 36 -12.80 6.57 0.16
CA ARG A 36 -13.75 7.68 0.34
C ARG A 36 -13.02 8.97 0.73
N PRO A 37 -13.62 10.16 0.53
CA PRO A 37 -13.02 11.42 0.95
C PRO A 37 -12.62 11.44 2.43
N GLU A 38 -13.41 10.83 3.32
CA GLU A 38 -13.13 10.69 4.75
C GLU A 38 -11.90 9.82 5.05
N ASP A 39 -11.56 8.85 4.18
CA ASP A 39 -10.42 7.96 4.37
C ASP A 39 -9.09 8.71 4.24
N VAL A 40 -9.06 9.86 3.54
CA VAL A 40 -7.82 10.59 3.24
C VAL A 40 -7.08 11.01 4.52
N ALA A 41 -7.81 11.53 5.52
CA ALA A 41 -7.22 11.94 6.78
C ALA A 41 -6.74 10.73 7.60
N VAL A 42 -7.50 9.63 7.57
CA VAL A 42 -7.15 8.38 8.27
C VAL A 42 -5.90 7.75 7.66
N ILE A 43 -5.78 7.73 6.33
CA ILE A 43 -4.59 7.27 5.62
C ILE A 43 -3.38 8.14 6.01
N ALA A 44 -3.53 9.45 6.09
CA ALA A 44 -2.45 10.35 6.51
C ALA A 44 -1.99 10.06 7.95
N LEU A 45 -2.92 9.73 8.85
CA LEU A 45 -2.61 9.34 10.23
C LEU A 45 -1.86 8.01 10.29
N CYS A 46 -2.31 7.02 9.52
CA CYS A 46 -1.61 5.74 9.34
C CYS A 46 -0.20 5.93 8.77
N GLU A 47 -0.06 6.81 7.79
CA GLU A 47 1.23 7.19 7.21
C GLU A 47 2.16 7.87 8.22
N ALA A 48 1.62 8.70 9.12
CA ALA A 48 2.39 9.32 10.18
C ALA A 48 2.93 8.26 11.16
N LEU A 49 2.07 7.35 11.64
CA LEU A 49 2.47 6.22 12.48
C LEU A 49 3.54 5.35 11.80
N LEU A 50 3.32 5.03 10.52
CA LEU A 50 4.25 4.24 9.72
C LEU A 50 5.65 4.87 9.67
N ARG A 51 5.73 6.18 9.40
CA ARG A 51 7.01 6.90 9.34
C ARG A 51 7.68 6.99 10.70
N THR A 52 6.91 7.18 11.78
CA THR A 52 7.44 7.16 13.15
C THR A 52 8.08 5.81 13.48
N ARG A 53 7.42 4.69 13.16
CA ARG A 53 7.98 3.35 13.44
C ARG A 53 9.14 2.99 12.51
N ALA A 54 9.06 3.40 11.24
CA ALA A 54 10.17 3.23 10.30
C ALA A 54 11.45 3.93 10.78
N ALA A 55 11.33 5.17 11.28
CA ALA A 55 12.46 5.92 11.81
C ALA A 55 13.09 5.26 13.06
N VAL A 56 12.26 4.72 13.96
CA VAL A 56 12.74 3.98 15.15
C VAL A 56 13.47 2.69 14.77
N ALA A 57 12.99 2.01 13.72
CA ALA A 57 13.56 0.76 13.24
C ALA A 57 14.73 0.94 12.25
N ASP A 58 15.11 2.17 11.92
CA ASP A 58 16.09 2.52 10.87
C ASP A 58 15.77 1.88 9.50
N LEU A 59 14.49 1.97 9.10
CA LEU A 59 13.98 1.43 7.84
C LEU A 59 13.43 2.54 6.95
N ALA A 60 13.56 2.35 5.62
CA ALA A 60 12.73 3.08 4.68
C ALA A 60 11.26 2.65 4.83
N TYR A 61 10.35 3.62 4.97
CA TYR A 61 8.95 3.33 5.27
C TYR A 61 8.22 2.58 4.14
N GLU A 62 8.67 2.72 2.88
CA GLU A 62 8.17 1.97 1.73
C GLU A 62 8.44 0.46 1.83
N LEU A 63 9.40 0.04 2.67
CA LEU A 63 9.63 -1.37 2.98
C LEU A 63 8.54 -1.95 3.87
N LEU A 64 7.88 -1.11 4.68
CA LEU A 64 6.81 -1.51 5.59
C LEU A 64 5.46 -1.53 4.85
N ALA A 65 5.11 -0.44 4.17
CA ALA A 65 3.89 -0.33 3.39
C ALA A 65 3.99 0.77 2.32
N THR A 66 3.29 0.57 1.20
CA THR A 66 3.04 1.62 0.21
C THR A 66 1.75 2.36 0.52
N ARG A 67 1.58 3.55 -0.07
CA ARG A 67 0.33 4.33 0.04
C ARG A 67 -0.90 3.55 -0.44
N ASN A 68 -0.75 2.77 -1.52
CA ASN A 68 -1.83 1.92 -2.04
C ASN A 68 -2.22 0.83 -1.02
N GLU A 69 -1.26 0.25 -0.31
CA GLU A 69 -1.54 -0.72 0.76
C GLU A 69 -2.24 -0.09 1.96
N LEU A 70 -1.89 1.15 2.32
CA LEU A 70 -2.60 1.88 3.37
C LEU A 70 -4.03 2.22 2.96
N GLN A 71 -4.27 2.57 1.68
CA GLN A 71 -5.63 2.76 1.16
C GLN A 71 -6.45 1.47 1.26
N LEU A 72 -5.89 0.33 0.84
CA LEU A 72 -6.54 -0.98 0.98
C LEU A 72 -6.83 -1.34 2.44
N LEU A 73 -5.88 -1.05 3.33
CA LEU A 73 -6.04 -1.30 4.76
C LEU A 73 -7.18 -0.47 5.36
N VAL A 74 -7.20 0.84 5.11
CA VAL A 74 -8.21 1.75 5.65
C VAL A 74 -9.60 1.43 5.10
N SER A 75 -9.72 1.32 3.78
CA SER A 75 -11.02 1.00 3.17
C SER A 75 -11.50 -0.39 3.57
N GLY A 76 -10.61 -1.38 3.63
CA GLY A 76 -10.93 -2.74 4.05
C GLY A 76 -11.31 -2.84 5.53
N HIS A 77 -10.65 -2.10 6.42
CA HIS A 77 -11.00 -2.05 7.84
C HIS A 77 -12.39 -1.45 8.03
N ARG A 78 -12.68 -0.34 7.33
CA ARG A 78 -14.02 0.29 7.32
C ARG A 78 -15.13 -0.64 6.85
N THR A 79 -14.88 -1.52 5.88
CA THR A 79 -15.88 -2.47 5.35
C THR A 79 -15.87 -3.83 6.05
N GLY A 80 -14.92 -4.09 6.95
CA GLY A 80 -14.72 -5.40 7.59
C GLY A 80 -14.03 -6.44 6.69
N GLU A 81 -13.49 -6.03 5.55
CA GLU A 81 -12.85 -6.91 4.56
C GLU A 81 -11.44 -6.38 4.22
N VAL A 82 -10.49 -6.55 5.15
CA VAL A 82 -9.07 -6.24 4.88
C VAL A 82 -8.46 -7.32 4.01
N PRO A 83 -7.84 -6.98 2.85
CA PRO A 83 -7.22 -7.98 2.01
C PRO A 83 -6.06 -8.71 2.69
N GLU A 84 -5.98 -10.03 2.51
CA GLU A 84 -4.96 -10.87 3.15
C GLU A 84 -3.52 -10.52 2.75
N ASP A 85 -3.31 -9.98 1.55
CA ASP A 85 -1.99 -9.64 0.99
C ASP A 85 -1.51 -8.22 1.32
N VAL A 86 -2.17 -7.51 2.24
CA VAL A 86 -1.63 -6.26 2.81
C VAL A 86 -0.34 -6.61 3.58
N ARG A 87 0.82 -6.31 3.00
CA ARG A 87 2.12 -6.74 3.54
C ARG A 87 2.40 -6.21 4.94
N ALA A 88 1.88 -5.02 5.25
CA ALA A 88 2.00 -4.42 6.58
C ALA A 88 1.45 -5.34 7.68
N LEU A 89 0.47 -6.20 7.36
CA LEU A 89 -0.15 -7.14 8.29
C LEU A 89 0.49 -8.52 8.33
N GLN A 90 1.62 -8.72 7.63
CA GLN A 90 2.27 -10.02 7.50
C GLN A 90 3.69 -10.04 8.09
N GLY A 91 4.03 -11.15 8.76
CA GLY A 91 5.37 -11.42 9.28
C GLY A 91 5.95 -10.27 10.10
N TRP A 92 7.24 -10.00 9.91
CA TRP A 92 7.96 -8.97 10.68
C TRP A 92 7.38 -7.55 10.50
N ARG A 93 6.71 -7.24 9.39
CA ARG A 93 6.07 -5.92 9.19
C ARG A 93 4.89 -5.73 10.13
N ARG A 94 4.17 -6.82 10.44
CA ARG A 94 3.09 -6.81 11.43
C ARG A 94 3.62 -6.42 12.80
N GLU A 95 4.77 -6.97 13.16
CA GLU A 95 5.44 -6.72 14.45
C GLU A 95 5.96 -5.29 14.54
N VAL A 96 6.50 -4.74 13.44
CA VAL A 96 7.05 -3.37 13.43
C VAL A 96 5.97 -2.30 13.44
N VAL A 97 4.85 -2.51 12.74
CA VAL A 97 3.83 -1.45 12.59
C VAL A 97 2.41 -1.98 12.36
N GLY A 98 2.24 -3.13 11.71
CA GLY A 98 0.91 -3.60 11.30
C GLY A 98 -0.08 -3.80 12.45
N GLY A 99 0.39 -4.30 13.59
CA GLY A 99 -0.43 -4.42 14.79
C GLY A 99 -0.92 -3.06 15.29
N GLU A 100 -0.05 -2.05 15.29
CA GLU A 100 -0.39 -0.69 15.72
C GLU A 100 -1.29 0.02 14.71
N LEU A 101 -1.13 -0.22 13.41
CA LEU A 101 -2.06 0.31 12.40
C LEU A 101 -3.48 -0.18 12.66
N LEU A 102 -3.66 -1.47 12.99
CA LEU A 102 -4.98 -2.00 13.34
C LEU A 102 -5.52 -1.36 14.62
N ARG A 103 -4.69 -1.26 15.68
CA ARG A 103 -5.11 -0.60 16.93
C ARG A 103 -5.46 0.88 16.74
N LEU A 104 -4.74 1.59 15.88
CA LEU A 104 -5.04 2.98 15.53
C LEU A 104 -6.41 3.09 14.84
N LEU A 105 -6.68 2.19 13.89
CA LEU A 105 -7.97 2.14 13.18
C LEU A 105 -9.12 1.74 14.10
N ASP A 106 -8.85 0.92 15.12
CA ASP A 106 -9.80 0.56 16.18
C ASP A 106 -9.96 1.68 17.25
N GLY A 107 -9.24 2.80 17.13
CA GLY A 107 -9.28 3.92 18.08
C GLY A 107 -8.53 3.69 19.39
N GLY A 108 -7.68 2.66 19.46
CA GLY A 108 -6.89 2.31 20.65
C GLY A 108 -5.56 3.03 20.78
N LEU A 109 -5.20 3.91 19.84
CA LEU A 109 -3.96 4.70 19.89
C LEU A 109 -4.24 6.20 19.72
N GLU A 110 -3.46 7.00 20.44
CA GLU A 110 -3.39 8.44 20.29
C GLU A 110 -2.07 8.86 19.64
N LEU A 111 -2.15 9.79 18.68
CA LEU A 111 -0.98 10.42 18.07
C LEU A 111 -0.94 11.89 18.45
N ARG A 112 0.20 12.32 18.97
CA ARG A 112 0.45 13.73 19.35
C ARG A 112 1.77 14.23 18.81
N VAL A 113 1.87 15.54 18.60
CA VAL A 113 3.14 16.18 18.26
C VAL A 113 3.91 16.46 19.54
N GLY A 114 5.09 15.86 19.67
CA GLY A 114 6.03 16.07 20.76
C GLY A 114 7.36 16.67 20.27
N PRO A 115 8.33 16.88 21.19
CA PRO A 115 9.62 17.48 20.87
C PRO A 115 10.46 16.66 19.88
N ARG A 116 10.15 15.36 19.72
CA ARG A 116 10.86 14.44 18.81
C ARG A 116 10.07 14.10 17.54
N GLY A 117 8.98 14.81 17.27
CA GLY A 117 8.06 14.53 16.16
C GLY A 117 6.76 13.90 16.65
N VAL A 118 6.19 12.99 15.86
CA VAL A 118 4.93 12.31 16.23
C VAL A 118 5.22 11.25 17.30
N GLU A 119 4.61 11.42 18.46
CA GLU A 119 4.64 10.49 19.59
C GLU A 119 3.31 9.72 19.64
N VAL A 120 3.37 8.45 20.03
CA VAL A 120 2.24 7.49 19.98
C VAL A 120 2.06 6.92 21.37
N ASP A 121 0.84 7.04 21.90
CA ASP A 121 0.43 6.54 23.21
C ASP A 121 -0.85 5.70 23.09
N GLU A 122 -1.21 4.95 24.14
CA GLU A 122 -2.48 4.23 24.21
C GLU A 122 -3.62 5.21 24.55
N THR A 123 -4.80 5.00 23.98
CA THR A 123 -6.01 5.75 24.37
C THR A 123 -6.36 5.44 25.83
N ALA A 124 -6.74 6.47 26.60
CA ALA A 124 -7.09 6.36 28.02
C ALA A 124 -8.42 5.62 28.30
#